data_AF-A0A2A2RGX8-F1
#
_entry.id   AF-A0A2A2RGX8-F1
#
_cell.length_a   1.000
_cell.length_b   1.000
_cell.length_c   1.000
_cell.angle_alpha   90.00
_cell.angle_beta   90.00
_cell.angle_gamma   90.00
#
_symmetry.space_group_name_H-M   'P 1'
#
loop_
_entity.id
_entity.type
_entity.pdbx_description
1 polymer ?
#
loop_
_entity_poly.entity_id
_entity_poly.type
_entity_poly.pdbx_seq_one_letter_code
_entity_poly.pdbx_strand_id
1 'polypeptide(L)'
;MRIIVTGLIGQYAFGGVTWDYIQYALGFRALGHDVWYLEDTGTWAYDPVKMEPSADCSHNTAYLGRVMEKFGMGDRWIYRNGADETYHGVTNPAEAEKIIASADVLANVSGACWLRPETAAIPLKLFLDGDPMFTQIGLANDPDSEYAKRVASHERHFSFGLNIGQKDCEVPTAGLHWRPTVQPIALDYWNPASPAPTMPHIADGAWTTVMNWASYAPKDFQGKKYGQKDIEF
;
A
#
# COMPACT_ATOMS: atom_id res chain seq x y z
N MET A 1 1.14 18.41 11.39
CA MET A 1 0.47 18.12 10.11
C MET A 1 -0.29 16.83 10.26
N ARG A 2 -1.44 16.74 9.59
CA ARG A 2 -2.23 15.52 9.44
C ARG A 2 -1.80 14.79 8.18
N ILE A 3 -1.42 13.53 8.32
CA ILE A 3 -0.96 12.67 7.22
C ILE A 3 -1.91 11.49 7.13
N ILE A 4 -2.49 11.29 5.95
CA ILE A 4 -3.21 10.07 5.61
C ILE A 4 -2.24 9.14 4.90
N VAL A 5 -2.03 7.95 5.47
CA VAL A 5 -1.30 6.86 4.84
C VAL A 5 -2.29 5.88 4.26
N THR A 6 -2.14 5.52 2.99
CA THR A 6 -3.03 4.54 2.36
C THR A 6 -2.31 3.21 2.17
N GLY A 7 -3.07 2.12 2.14
CA GLY A 7 -2.49 0.80 1.96
C GLY A 7 -3.52 -0.30 1.77
N LEU A 8 -3.07 -1.54 1.91
CA LEU A 8 -3.85 -2.75 1.59
C LEU A 8 -3.87 -3.78 2.75
N ILE A 9 -3.60 -3.37 3.99
CA ILE A 9 -3.63 -4.21 5.21
C ILE A 9 -4.96 -4.98 5.35
N GLY A 10 -6.09 -4.28 5.23
CA GLY A 10 -7.43 -4.87 5.26
C GLY A 10 -7.75 -5.57 3.95
N GLN A 11 -7.54 -4.90 2.82
CA GLN A 11 -7.77 -5.42 1.45
C GLN A 11 -7.14 -6.81 1.24
N TYR A 12 -5.93 -7.01 1.76
CA TYR A 12 -5.22 -8.30 1.79
C TYR A 12 -4.73 -8.60 3.22
N ALA A 13 -5.60 -9.23 4.01
CA ALA A 13 -5.42 -9.54 5.44
C ALA A 13 -4.33 -10.58 5.77
N PHE A 14 -3.11 -10.35 5.28
CA PHE A 14 -1.91 -11.18 5.48
C PHE A 14 -0.85 -10.42 6.28
N GLY A 15 -0.07 -11.15 7.09
CA GLY A 15 0.94 -10.55 7.96
C GLY A 15 2.04 -9.80 7.21
N GLY A 16 2.49 -10.31 6.05
CA GLY A 16 3.50 -9.64 5.22
C GLY A 16 2.99 -8.31 4.66
N VAL A 17 1.75 -8.30 4.15
CA VAL A 17 1.08 -7.08 3.67
C VAL A 17 0.90 -6.09 4.81
N THR A 18 0.57 -6.56 6.02
CA THR A 18 0.49 -5.66 7.19
C THR A 18 1.76 -4.87 7.39
N TRP A 19 2.91 -5.54 7.38
CA TRP A 19 4.21 -4.88 7.53
C TRP A 19 4.55 -3.97 6.36
N ASP A 20 4.05 -4.26 5.15
CA ASP A 20 4.29 -3.42 3.98
C ASP A 20 3.82 -1.95 4.21
N TYR A 21 2.64 -1.80 4.82
CA TYR A 21 1.97 -0.51 4.97
C TYR A 21 2.07 0.10 6.37
N ILE A 22 1.96 -0.72 7.44
CA ILE A 22 1.88 -0.18 8.81
C ILE A 22 3.14 0.60 9.21
N GLN A 23 4.29 0.24 8.64
CA GLN A 23 5.57 0.86 8.94
C GLN A 23 5.64 2.33 8.49
N TYR A 24 4.93 2.69 7.41
CA TYR A 24 4.78 4.09 7.01
C TYR A 24 3.98 4.88 8.06
N ALA A 25 2.84 4.33 8.49
CA ALA A 25 2.01 4.98 9.51
C ALA A 25 2.77 5.17 10.83
N LEU A 26 3.48 4.12 11.29
CA LEU A 26 4.31 4.16 12.49
C LEU A 26 5.47 5.16 12.35
N GLY A 27 6.16 5.17 11.21
CA GLY A 27 7.26 6.09 10.94
C GLY A 27 6.83 7.56 11.01
N PHE A 28 5.73 7.92 10.34
CA PHE A 28 5.20 9.30 10.42
C PHE A 28 4.73 9.66 11.82
N ARG A 29 4.18 8.71 12.57
CA ARG A 29 3.76 8.94 13.97
C ARG A 29 4.95 9.15 14.88
N ALA A 30 6.04 8.40 14.69
CA ALA A 30 7.30 8.57 15.40
C ALA A 30 7.95 9.94 15.14
N LEU A 31 7.71 10.53 13.97
CA LEU A 31 8.10 11.91 13.64
C LEU A 31 7.17 12.99 14.25
N GLY A 32 6.16 12.59 15.03
CA GLY A 32 5.26 13.52 15.75
C GLY A 32 4.08 14.04 14.93
N HIS A 33 3.72 13.37 13.83
CA HIS A 33 2.56 13.75 13.01
C HIS A 33 1.24 13.14 13.53
N ASP A 34 0.12 13.78 13.16
CA ASP A 34 -1.22 13.22 13.35
C ASP A 34 -1.52 12.28 12.17
N VAL A 35 -1.48 10.98 12.40
CA VAL A 35 -1.52 9.97 11.33
C VAL A 35 -2.84 9.24 11.34
N TRP A 36 -3.49 9.19 10.17
CA TRP A 36 -4.64 8.35 9.89
C TRP A 36 -4.29 7.32 8.83
N TYR A 37 -4.82 6.12 8.96
CA TYR A 37 -4.72 5.10 7.92
C TYR A 37 -6.01 5.03 7.10
N LEU A 38 -5.91 4.94 5.78
CA LEU A 38 -7.06 4.90 4.87
C LEU A 38 -6.95 3.75 3.86
N GLU A 39 -7.97 2.91 3.75
CA GLU A 39 -8.16 2.03 2.60
C GLU A 39 -9.38 2.48 1.79
N ASP A 40 -9.11 2.99 0.59
CA ASP A 40 -10.11 3.31 -0.43
C ASP A 40 -9.54 2.92 -1.80
N THR A 41 -9.55 1.61 -2.04
CA THR A 41 -8.93 0.97 -3.21
C THR A 41 -9.78 1.09 -4.47
N GLY A 42 -11.09 1.37 -4.30
CA GLY A 42 -12.07 1.29 -5.38
C GLY A 42 -12.37 -0.14 -5.84
N THR A 43 -11.88 -1.17 -5.13
CA THR A 43 -12.08 -2.58 -5.46
C THR A 43 -12.79 -3.33 -4.34
N TRP A 44 -13.37 -4.48 -4.69
CA TRP A 44 -13.95 -5.37 -3.69
C TRP A 44 -12.85 -5.96 -2.80
N ALA A 45 -13.20 -6.24 -1.54
CA ALA A 45 -12.30 -6.86 -0.58
C ALA A 45 -11.87 -8.26 -1.07
N TYR A 46 -10.67 -8.73 -0.71
CA TYR A 46 -10.31 -10.12 -0.95
C TYR A 46 -10.66 -10.97 0.27
N ASP A 47 -11.45 -12.02 0.08
CA ASP A 47 -11.75 -13.02 1.11
C ASP A 47 -10.67 -14.11 1.08
N PRO A 48 -9.77 -14.18 2.08
CA PRO A 48 -8.66 -15.14 2.07
C PRO A 48 -9.10 -16.59 2.35
N VAL A 49 -10.33 -16.81 2.82
CA VAL A 49 -10.87 -18.16 3.06
C VAL A 49 -11.51 -18.72 1.80
N LYS A 50 -12.28 -17.90 1.08
CA LYS A 50 -12.86 -18.28 -0.22
C LYS A 50 -11.88 -18.15 -1.38
N MET A 51 -10.82 -17.38 -1.18
CA MET A 51 -9.80 -17.04 -2.16
C MET A 51 -10.34 -16.27 -3.38
N GLU A 52 -11.32 -15.38 -3.17
CA GLU A 52 -11.96 -14.59 -4.22
C GLU A 52 -12.30 -13.16 -3.76
N PRO A 53 -12.50 -12.22 -4.69
CA PRO A 53 -13.09 -10.91 -4.37
C PRO A 53 -14.51 -11.07 -3.78
N SER A 54 -14.80 -10.30 -2.74
CA SER A 54 -16.05 -10.37 -1.97
C SER A 54 -16.60 -8.96 -1.71
N ALA A 55 -17.93 -8.82 -1.80
CA ALA A 55 -18.63 -7.60 -1.38
C ALA A 55 -18.71 -7.48 0.15
N ASP A 56 -18.66 -8.60 0.87
CA ASP A 56 -18.56 -8.65 2.32
C ASP A 56 -17.12 -8.39 2.75
N CYS A 57 -16.89 -7.25 3.40
CA CYS A 57 -15.60 -6.82 3.93
C CYS A 57 -15.46 -7.02 5.45
N SER A 58 -16.36 -7.78 6.09
CA SER A 58 -16.38 -7.98 7.55
C SER A 58 -15.08 -8.61 8.09
N HIS A 59 -14.53 -9.60 7.37
CA HIS A 59 -13.23 -10.19 7.72
C HIS A 59 -12.10 -9.16 7.65
N ASN A 60 -12.04 -8.40 6.55
CA ASN A 60 -11.02 -7.42 6.23
C ASN A 60 -11.02 -6.26 7.25
N THR A 61 -12.19 -5.70 7.53
CA THR A 61 -12.36 -4.61 8.50
C THR A 61 -12.09 -5.08 9.94
N ALA A 62 -12.49 -6.30 10.31
CA ALA A 62 -12.16 -6.88 11.61
C ALA A 62 -10.65 -7.13 11.76
N TYR A 63 -9.97 -7.59 10.71
CA TYR A 63 -8.52 -7.75 10.69
C TYR A 63 -7.80 -6.41 10.83
N LEU A 64 -8.18 -5.43 10.00
CA LEU A 64 -7.62 -4.09 10.01
C LEU A 64 -7.79 -3.42 11.38
N GLY A 65 -8.98 -3.48 11.96
CA GLY A 65 -9.24 -2.95 13.30
C GLY A 65 -8.34 -3.56 14.37
N ARG A 66 -8.13 -4.90 14.36
CA ARG A 66 -7.20 -5.57 15.30
C ARG A 66 -5.75 -5.13 15.10
N VAL A 67 -5.31 -4.98 13.85
CA VAL A 67 -3.97 -4.48 13.54
C VAL A 67 -3.80 -3.07 14.09
N MET A 68 -4.75 -2.18 13.79
CA MET A 68 -4.71 -0.79 14.22
C MET A 68 -4.71 -0.68 15.74
N GLU A 69 -5.56 -1.43 16.44
CA GLU A 69 -5.57 -1.50 17.91
C GLU A 69 -4.21 -1.94 18.46
N LYS A 70 -3.63 -3.02 17.92
CA LYS A 70 -2.32 -3.54 18.35
C LYS A 70 -1.20 -2.51 18.24
N PHE A 71 -1.29 -1.60 17.28
CA PHE A 71 -0.30 -0.55 17.06
C PHE A 71 -0.69 0.80 17.68
N GLY A 72 -1.75 0.85 18.51
CA GLY A 72 -2.22 2.07 19.17
C GLY A 72 -2.85 3.09 18.21
N MET A 73 -3.53 2.59 17.18
CA MET A 73 -4.23 3.36 16.13
C MET A 73 -5.70 2.93 15.99
N GLY A 74 -6.27 2.27 16.99
CA GLY A 74 -7.64 1.71 16.93
C GLY A 74 -8.73 2.75 16.61
N ASP A 75 -8.48 4.02 16.91
CA ASP A 75 -9.33 5.19 16.63
C ASP A 75 -8.79 6.08 15.50
N ARG A 76 -7.87 5.57 14.66
CA ARG A 76 -7.14 6.32 13.61
C ARG A 76 -7.09 5.58 12.26
N TRP A 77 -8.19 4.93 11.88
CA TRP A 77 -8.27 4.25 10.58
C TRP A 77 -9.64 4.40 9.93
N ILE A 78 -9.65 4.36 8.61
CA ILE A 78 -10.82 4.45 7.75
C ILE A 78 -10.71 3.36 6.70
N TYR A 79 -11.80 2.61 6.49
CA TYR A 79 -11.93 1.66 5.38
C TYR A 79 -13.22 1.98 4.62
N ARG A 80 -13.13 2.25 3.32
CA ARG A 80 -14.29 2.42 2.44
C ARG A 80 -14.48 1.15 1.62
N ASN A 81 -15.61 0.47 1.81
CA ASN A 81 -15.90 -0.76 1.09
C ASN A 81 -16.15 -0.47 -0.39
N GLY A 82 -15.39 -1.10 -1.29
CA GLY A 82 -15.53 -0.89 -2.73
C GLY A 82 -16.83 -1.44 -3.33
N ALA A 83 -17.59 -2.25 -2.59
CA ALA A 83 -18.84 -2.85 -3.08
C ALA A 83 -20.07 -1.96 -2.88
N ASP A 84 -20.16 -1.26 -1.75
CA ASP A 84 -21.34 -0.45 -1.36
C ASP A 84 -20.98 0.95 -0.84
N GLU A 85 -19.69 1.31 -0.89
CA GLU A 85 -19.14 2.59 -0.45
C GLU A 85 -19.33 2.92 1.04
N THR A 86 -19.69 1.94 1.86
CA THR A 86 -19.82 2.13 3.31
C THR A 86 -18.46 2.36 3.97
N TYR A 87 -18.45 3.17 5.04
CA TYR A 87 -17.26 3.49 5.81
C TYR A 87 -17.21 2.68 7.11
N HIS A 88 -16.02 2.19 7.45
CA HIS A 88 -15.70 1.49 8.69
C HIS A 88 -14.48 2.12 9.38
N GLY A 89 -14.31 1.85 10.67
CA GLY A 89 -13.24 2.42 11.50
C GLY A 89 -13.54 3.82 12.06
N VAL A 90 -14.57 4.48 11.53
CA VAL A 90 -15.13 5.75 12.02
C VAL A 90 -16.61 5.60 12.39
N THR A 91 -17.16 6.60 13.06
CA THR A 91 -18.56 6.58 13.52
C THR A 91 -19.56 6.66 12.37
N ASN A 92 -19.24 7.45 11.33
CA ASN A 92 -20.11 7.68 10.18
C ASN A 92 -19.33 8.26 8.98
N PRO A 93 -19.93 8.29 7.77
CA PRO A 93 -19.30 8.83 6.57
C PRO A 93 -18.83 10.30 6.68
N ALA A 94 -19.63 11.17 7.32
CA ALA A 94 -19.30 12.58 7.45
C ALA A 94 -18.03 12.82 8.32
N GLU A 95 -17.78 11.95 9.29
CA GLU A 95 -16.53 11.97 10.06
C GLU A 95 -15.32 11.60 9.19
N ALA A 96 -15.41 10.53 8.38
CA ALA A 96 -14.36 10.15 7.44
C ALA A 96 -14.04 11.29 6.46
N GLU A 97 -15.06 11.87 5.82
CA GLU A 97 -14.91 12.99 4.88
C GLU A 97 -14.25 14.20 5.54
N LYS A 98 -14.64 14.54 6.77
CA LYS A 98 -14.02 15.63 7.54
C LYS A 98 -12.55 15.36 7.83
N ILE A 99 -12.19 14.12 8.19
CA ILE A 99 -10.79 13.74 8.45
C ILE A 99 -9.99 13.86 7.15
N ILE A 100 -10.50 13.31 6.05
CA ILE A 100 -9.87 13.36 4.72
C ILE A 100 -9.66 14.80 4.26
N ALA A 101 -10.69 15.64 4.34
CA ALA A 101 -10.63 17.05 3.94
C ALA A 101 -9.65 17.90 4.77
N SER A 102 -9.33 17.45 5.99
CA SER A 102 -8.39 18.14 6.88
C SER A 102 -6.93 17.68 6.74
N ALA A 103 -6.66 16.70 5.87
CA ALA A 103 -5.32 16.18 5.70
C ALA A 103 -4.42 17.16 4.94
N ASP A 104 -3.18 17.33 5.42
CA ASP A 104 -2.16 18.11 4.74
C ASP A 104 -1.44 17.28 3.67
N VAL A 105 -1.32 15.96 3.92
CA VAL A 105 -0.56 15.02 3.10
C VAL A 105 -1.31 13.70 2.90
N LEU A 106 -1.30 13.19 1.68
CA LEU A 106 -1.68 11.83 1.33
C LEU A 106 -0.43 11.05 0.92
N ALA A 107 0.02 10.12 1.77
CA ALA A 107 1.06 9.16 1.41
C ALA A 107 0.41 7.93 0.76
N ASN A 108 0.31 7.96 -0.57
CA ASN A 108 -0.34 6.91 -1.36
C ASN A 108 0.64 5.76 -1.63
N VAL A 109 0.75 4.83 -0.68
CA VAL A 109 1.63 3.67 -0.77
C VAL A 109 1.06 2.67 -1.78
N SER A 110 1.90 2.21 -2.71
CA SER A 110 1.58 1.26 -3.77
C SER A 110 0.43 1.70 -4.70
N GLY A 111 0.09 3.01 -4.71
CA GLY A 111 -1.08 3.50 -5.42
C GLY A 111 -2.40 2.91 -4.90
N ALA A 112 -2.42 2.48 -3.63
CA ALA A 112 -3.54 1.79 -2.99
C ALA A 112 -4.80 2.64 -2.88
N CYS A 113 -4.70 3.97 -2.96
CA CYS A 113 -5.86 4.85 -2.97
C CYS A 113 -6.25 5.27 -4.39
N TRP A 114 -7.53 5.07 -4.71
CA TRP A 114 -8.14 5.72 -5.85
C TRP A 114 -8.47 7.17 -5.51
N LEU A 115 -7.90 8.13 -6.23
CA LEU A 115 -8.12 9.54 -5.97
C LEU A 115 -9.57 9.93 -6.32
N ARG A 116 -10.37 10.12 -5.29
CA ARG A 116 -11.73 10.67 -5.34
C ARG A 116 -11.68 12.18 -5.11
N PRO A 117 -12.75 12.96 -5.36
CA PRO A 117 -12.71 14.41 -5.18
C PRO A 117 -12.13 14.87 -3.83
N GLU A 118 -12.48 14.18 -2.75
CA GLU A 118 -12.03 14.43 -1.39
C GLU A 118 -10.53 14.15 -1.18
N THR A 119 -10.00 13.02 -1.67
CA THR A 119 -8.58 12.68 -1.54
C THR A 119 -7.71 13.42 -2.57
N ALA A 120 -8.25 13.73 -3.75
CA ALA A 120 -7.60 14.54 -4.77
C ALA A 120 -7.38 16.00 -4.33
N ALA A 121 -8.29 16.52 -3.50
CA ALA A 121 -8.20 17.86 -2.92
C ALA A 121 -7.10 18.02 -1.86
N ILE A 122 -6.50 16.92 -1.38
CA ILE A 122 -5.39 16.97 -0.42
C ILE A 122 -4.19 17.69 -1.06
N PRO A 123 -3.61 18.74 -0.42
CA PRO A 123 -2.63 19.61 -1.06
C PRO A 123 -1.34 18.93 -1.50
N LEU A 124 -0.88 17.92 -0.75
CA LEU A 124 0.35 17.19 -1.04
C LEU A 124 0.09 15.68 -1.09
N LYS A 125 0.07 15.13 -2.29
CA LYS A 125 -0.07 13.69 -2.54
C LYS A 125 1.30 13.14 -2.96
N LEU A 126 1.77 12.17 -2.19
CA LEU A 126 2.99 11.42 -2.45
C LEU A 126 2.58 10.09 -3.08
N PHE A 127 3.07 9.79 -4.27
CA PHE A 127 2.96 8.46 -4.86
C PHE A 127 4.20 7.66 -4.47
N LEU A 128 4.03 6.54 -3.76
CA LEU A 128 5.11 5.68 -3.30
C LEU A 128 5.02 4.35 -4.06
N ASP A 129 5.88 4.19 -5.06
CA ASP A 129 5.94 3.01 -5.92
C ASP A 129 6.74 1.87 -5.26
N GLY A 130 6.05 0.78 -4.97
CA GLY A 130 6.62 -0.46 -4.43
C GLY A 130 7.09 -1.46 -5.49
N ASP A 131 6.66 -1.29 -6.75
CA ASP A 131 6.88 -2.23 -7.86
C ASP A 131 7.63 -1.56 -9.01
N PRO A 132 8.91 -1.17 -8.79
CA PRO A 132 9.71 -0.53 -9.82
C PRO A 132 9.79 -1.42 -11.06
N MET A 133 10.02 -0.80 -12.20
CA MET A 133 9.91 -1.36 -13.54
C MET A 133 8.45 -1.58 -13.99
N PHE A 134 7.63 -2.30 -13.21
CA PHE A 134 6.26 -2.59 -13.62
C PHE A 134 5.39 -1.33 -13.69
N THR A 135 5.44 -0.49 -12.66
CA THR A 135 4.72 0.79 -12.65
C THR A 135 5.14 1.62 -13.86
N GLN A 136 6.44 1.82 -14.06
CA GLN A 136 6.95 2.70 -15.10
C GLN A 136 6.68 2.21 -16.52
N ILE A 137 6.78 0.91 -16.79
CA ILE A 137 6.38 0.35 -18.10
C ILE A 137 4.89 0.60 -18.35
N GLY A 138 4.05 0.43 -17.33
CA GLY A 138 2.61 0.69 -17.45
C GLY A 138 2.33 2.14 -17.88
N LEU A 139 3.01 3.09 -17.24
CA LEU A 139 2.90 4.51 -17.55
C LEU A 139 3.47 4.87 -18.93
N ALA A 140 4.57 4.24 -19.33
CA ALA A 140 5.23 4.51 -20.61
C ALA A 140 4.47 3.92 -21.80
N ASN A 141 3.85 2.75 -21.64
CA ASN A 141 3.14 2.06 -22.71
C ASN A 141 1.75 2.66 -22.97
N ASP A 142 1.09 3.20 -21.94
CA ASP A 142 -0.24 3.82 -22.06
C ASP A 142 -0.33 5.14 -21.27
N PRO A 143 0.32 6.21 -21.77
CA PRO A 143 0.40 7.49 -21.07
C PRO A 143 -0.95 8.22 -20.97
N ASP A 144 -1.92 7.87 -21.81
CA ASP A 144 -3.26 8.46 -21.82
C ASP A 144 -4.27 7.68 -20.95
N SER A 145 -3.84 6.56 -20.36
CA SER A 145 -4.68 5.78 -19.43
C SER A 145 -5.09 6.58 -18.20
N GLU A 146 -6.25 6.23 -17.64
CA GLU A 146 -6.69 6.78 -16.36
C GLU A 146 -5.70 6.47 -15.23
N TYR A 147 -5.04 5.31 -15.30
CA TYR A 147 -3.95 4.97 -14.38
C TYR A 147 -2.79 5.97 -14.49
N ALA A 148 -2.32 6.28 -15.70
CA ALA A 148 -1.21 7.19 -15.90
C ALA A 148 -1.53 8.62 -15.47
N LYS A 149 -2.72 9.13 -15.82
CA LYS A 149 -3.22 10.43 -15.36
C LYS A 149 -3.29 10.51 -13.84
N ARG A 150 -3.75 9.44 -13.19
CA ARG A 150 -3.84 9.34 -11.72
C ARG A 150 -2.48 9.32 -11.05
N VAL A 151 -1.49 8.61 -11.59
CA VAL A 151 -0.13 8.69 -11.04
C VAL A 151 0.42 10.09 -11.22
N ALA A 152 0.26 10.69 -12.41
CA ALA A 152 0.75 12.03 -12.71
C ALA A 152 0.11 13.16 -11.85
N SER A 153 -1.10 12.95 -11.32
CA SER A 153 -1.78 13.93 -10.46
C SER A 153 -1.24 14.02 -9.03
N HIS A 154 -0.25 13.19 -8.66
CA HIS A 154 0.48 13.33 -7.40
C HIS A 154 1.58 14.39 -7.53
N GLU A 155 1.77 15.19 -6.48
CA GLU A 155 2.77 16.26 -6.49
C GLU A 155 4.21 15.72 -6.43
N ARG A 156 4.43 14.55 -5.81
CA ARG A 156 5.75 13.92 -5.69
C ARG A 156 5.67 12.41 -5.90
N HIS A 157 6.64 11.89 -6.63
CA HIS A 157 6.75 10.46 -6.93
C HIS A 157 8.02 9.91 -6.30
N PHE A 158 7.87 8.79 -5.60
CA PHE A 158 8.95 8.05 -4.97
C PHE A 158 8.91 6.60 -5.46
N SER A 159 10.06 5.94 -5.52
CA SER A 159 10.13 4.53 -5.90
C SER A 159 11.25 3.80 -5.15
N PHE A 160 11.05 2.51 -4.94
CA PHE A 160 12.09 1.58 -4.49
C PHE A 160 13.15 1.33 -5.59
N GLY A 161 12.88 1.70 -6.84
CA GLY A 161 13.85 1.72 -7.92
C GLY A 161 14.86 2.86 -7.75
N LEU A 162 15.89 2.63 -6.94
CA LEU A 162 16.85 3.68 -6.53
C LEU A 162 17.62 4.35 -7.68
N ASN A 163 17.72 3.67 -8.82
CA ASN A 163 18.46 4.14 -9.99
C ASN A 163 17.57 4.75 -11.09
N ILE A 164 16.25 4.79 -10.92
CA ILE A 164 15.36 5.31 -11.97
C ILE A 164 15.74 6.76 -12.32
N GLY A 165 15.93 7.03 -13.62
CA GLY A 165 16.35 8.33 -14.14
C GLY A 165 17.88 8.53 -14.20
N GLN A 166 18.69 7.59 -13.72
CA GLN A 166 20.13 7.59 -13.96
C GLN A 166 20.47 7.16 -15.39
N LYS A 167 21.63 7.59 -15.90
CA LYS A 167 22.05 7.41 -17.31
C LYS A 167 22.11 5.94 -17.74
N ASP A 168 22.43 5.04 -16.81
CA ASP A 168 22.60 3.61 -17.00
C ASP A 168 21.39 2.78 -16.56
N CYS A 169 20.29 3.42 -16.14
CA CYS A 169 19.06 2.73 -15.76
C CYS A 169 18.12 2.58 -16.96
N GLU A 170 17.80 1.34 -17.33
CA GLU A 170 16.89 1.04 -18.45
C GLU A 170 15.40 1.23 -18.10
N VAL A 171 15.06 1.39 -16.82
CA VAL A 171 13.67 1.61 -16.38
C VAL A 171 13.17 2.95 -16.93
N PRO A 172 12.05 2.99 -17.66
CA PRO A 172 11.54 4.26 -18.20
C PRO A 172 11.15 5.19 -17.06
N THR A 173 11.33 6.50 -17.23
CA THR A 173 10.83 7.48 -16.25
C THR A 173 9.35 7.80 -16.47
N ALA A 174 8.83 7.50 -17.66
CA ALA A 174 7.50 7.90 -18.11
C ALA A 174 7.22 9.42 -17.96
N GLY A 175 8.27 10.24 -18.09
CA GLY A 175 8.16 11.70 -17.96
C GLY A 175 8.04 12.21 -16.51
N LEU A 176 8.11 11.32 -15.51
CA LEU A 176 8.03 11.68 -14.09
C LEU A 176 9.42 11.72 -13.44
N HIS A 177 9.56 12.52 -12.39
CA HIS A 177 10.75 12.56 -11.56
C HIS A 177 10.59 11.62 -10.35
N TRP A 178 11.22 10.45 -10.45
CA TRP A 178 11.20 9.42 -9.42
C TRP A 178 12.28 9.69 -8.37
N ARG A 179 11.85 10.00 -7.15
CA ARG A 179 12.75 10.18 -6.01
C ARG A 179 13.06 8.80 -5.42
N PRO A 180 14.34 8.46 -5.18
CA PRO A 180 14.68 7.20 -4.54
C PRO A 180 14.13 7.19 -3.11
N THR A 181 13.54 6.07 -2.73
CA THR A 181 13.17 5.78 -1.35
C THR A 181 13.36 4.30 -1.06
N VAL A 182 13.40 3.96 0.23
CA VAL A 182 13.29 2.58 0.69
C VAL A 182 12.10 2.48 1.65
N GLN A 183 11.63 1.26 1.87
CA GLN A 183 10.59 1.02 2.87
C GLN A 183 11.10 1.39 4.28
N PRO A 184 10.34 2.21 5.05
CA PRO A 184 10.68 2.45 6.44
C PRO A 184 10.55 1.17 7.25
N ILE A 185 11.44 0.97 8.21
CA ILE A 185 11.38 -0.16 9.15
C ILE A 185 11.14 0.34 10.56
N ALA A 186 10.02 -0.08 11.17
CA ALA A 186 9.65 0.29 12.54
C ALA A 186 10.39 -0.62 13.54
N LEU A 187 11.68 -0.35 13.76
CA LEU A 187 12.61 -1.23 14.50
C LEU A 187 12.16 -1.58 15.93
N ASP A 188 11.39 -0.72 16.59
CA ASP A 188 10.87 -0.98 17.95
C ASP A 188 10.00 -2.25 18.04
N TYR A 189 9.47 -2.72 16.90
CA TYR A 189 8.67 -3.94 16.83
C TYR A 189 9.46 -5.18 16.41
N TRP A 190 10.76 -5.02 16.16
CA TRP A 190 11.68 -6.10 15.80
C TRP A 190 12.71 -6.24 16.91
N ASN A 191 12.35 -6.97 17.99
CA ASN A 191 13.30 -7.25 19.07
C ASN A 191 14.19 -8.45 18.70
N PRO A 192 15.48 -8.23 18.36
CA PRO A 192 16.38 -9.33 18.01
C PRO A 192 16.68 -10.26 19.19
N ALA A 193 16.44 -9.82 20.42
CA ALA A 193 16.60 -10.63 21.62
C ALA A 193 15.36 -11.48 21.96
N SER A 194 14.23 -11.28 21.26
CA SER A 194 13.07 -12.14 21.43
C SER A 194 13.41 -13.54 20.90
N PRO A 195 13.25 -14.60 21.71
CA PRO A 195 13.39 -15.95 21.20
C PRO A 195 12.43 -16.15 20.03
N ALA A 196 12.89 -16.86 18.98
CA ALA A 196 12.02 -17.23 17.88
C ALA A 196 10.77 -17.91 18.47
N PRO A 197 9.55 -17.60 17.96
CA PRO A 197 8.33 -18.16 18.52
C PRO A 197 8.44 -19.68 18.57
N THR A 198 8.51 -20.24 19.78
CA THR A 198 8.45 -21.70 20.00
C THR A 198 6.98 -22.11 19.95
N MET A 199 6.30 -21.80 18.84
CA MET A 199 5.02 -22.43 18.56
C MET A 199 5.33 -23.88 18.17
N PRO A 200 4.69 -24.90 18.77
CA PRO A 200 4.80 -26.27 18.31
C PRO A 200 4.15 -26.38 16.92
N HIS A 201 4.89 -25.97 15.88
CA HIS A 201 4.57 -26.21 14.48
C HIS A 201 5.25 -27.51 14.04
N ILE A 202 4.65 -28.18 13.04
CA ILE A 202 4.80 -29.59 12.63
C ILE A 202 6.24 -30.04 12.25
N ALA A 203 7.23 -29.15 12.28
CA ALA A 203 8.64 -29.50 12.18
C ALA A 203 9.48 -28.52 13.01
N ASP A 204 10.25 -29.04 13.97
CA ASP A 204 11.19 -28.26 14.79
C ASP A 204 12.13 -27.43 13.88
N GLY A 205 12.09 -26.11 14.02
CA GLY A 205 13.01 -25.19 13.32
C GLY A 205 12.64 -24.81 11.88
N ALA A 206 11.45 -25.14 11.39
CA ALA A 206 11.02 -24.74 10.05
C ALA A 206 10.29 -23.38 10.04
N TRP A 207 10.76 -22.46 9.20
CA TRP A 207 10.03 -21.24 8.85
C TRP A 207 9.16 -21.52 7.62
N THR A 208 7.88 -21.16 7.67
CA THR A 208 7.01 -21.18 6.48
C THR A 208 6.82 -19.76 5.96
N THR A 209 7.32 -19.50 4.77
CA THR A 209 7.04 -18.27 4.03
C THR A 209 5.80 -18.49 3.18
N VAL A 210 4.80 -17.62 3.32
CA VAL A 210 3.70 -17.52 2.37
C VAL A 210 4.08 -16.44 1.38
N MET A 211 4.18 -16.78 0.10
CA MET A 211 4.43 -15.83 -0.98
C MET A 211 3.46 -16.06 -2.13
N ASN A 212 3.19 -15.02 -2.89
CA ASN A 212 2.58 -15.19 -4.19
C ASN A 212 3.66 -15.61 -5.21
N TRP A 213 3.39 -16.69 -5.95
CA TRP A 213 4.23 -17.18 -7.05
C TRP A 213 4.00 -16.37 -8.34
N ALA A 214 2.74 -16.06 -8.66
CA ALA A 214 2.32 -15.26 -9.81
C ALA A 214 1.05 -14.44 -9.49
N SER A 215 1.11 -13.12 -9.68
CA SER A 215 0.09 -12.12 -9.36
C SER A 215 -0.48 -11.41 -10.59
N TYR A 216 0.33 -11.17 -11.63
CA TYR A 216 -0.11 -10.46 -12.84
C TYR A 216 0.74 -10.81 -14.06
N ALA A 217 0.22 -10.48 -15.24
CA ALA A 217 0.88 -10.78 -16.50
C ALA A 217 2.25 -10.08 -16.63
N PRO A 218 3.24 -10.72 -17.27
CA PRO A 218 4.52 -10.10 -17.61
C PRO A 218 4.32 -8.84 -18.44
N LYS A 219 5.28 -7.91 -18.35
CA LYS A 219 5.31 -6.71 -19.18
C LYS A 219 6.45 -6.78 -20.19
N ASP A 220 6.15 -6.40 -21.44
CA ASP A 220 7.15 -6.25 -22.48
C ASP A 220 7.59 -4.78 -22.56
N PHE A 221 8.90 -4.56 -22.58
CA PHE A 221 9.49 -3.24 -22.75
C PHE A 221 10.80 -3.33 -23.53
N GLN A 222 10.90 -2.57 -24.62
CA GLN A 222 12.07 -2.56 -25.51
C GLN A 222 12.52 -3.95 -25.98
N GLY A 223 11.56 -4.83 -26.27
CA GLY A 223 11.83 -6.20 -26.75
C GLY A 223 12.32 -7.17 -25.67
N LYS A 224 12.37 -6.75 -24.40
CA LYS A 224 12.62 -7.63 -23.24
C LYS A 224 11.32 -7.88 -22.49
N LYS A 225 11.13 -9.11 -22.02
CA LYS A 225 10.00 -9.51 -21.19
C LYS A 225 10.41 -9.50 -19.72
N TYR A 226 9.63 -8.81 -18.89
CA TYR A 226 9.80 -8.71 -17.45
C TYR A 226 8.67 -9.45 -16.76
N GLY A 227 9.01 -10.54 -16.07
CA GLY A 227 8.07 -11.42 -15.37
C GLY A 227 8.21 -11.32 -13.85
N GLN A 228 7.43 -12.14 -13.14
CA GLN A 228 7.56 -12.29 -11.71
C GLN A 228 8.44 -13.51 -11.39
N LYS A 229 8.39 -13.97 -10.13
CA LYS A 229 9.26 -15.02 -9.61
C LYS A 229 9.14 -16.32 -10.40
N ASP A 230 7.94 -16.62 -10.90
CA ASP A 230 7.64 -17.79 -11.72
C ASP A 230 8.37 -17.84 -13.07
N ILE A 231 8.86 -16.71 -13.55
CA ILE A 231 9.62 -16.59 -14.81
C ILE A 231 11.11 -16.39 -14.54
N GLU A 232 11.46 -15.80 -13.40
CA GLU A 232 12.85 -15.52 -13.02
C GLU A 232 13.56 -16.73 -12.38
N PHE A 233 12.84 -17.59 -11.65
CA PHE A 233 13.37 -18.75 -10.92
C PHE A 233 12.78 -20.08 -11.42
#